data_AF-A0A9D6NS74-F1
#
_entry.id   AF-A0A9D6NS74-F1
#
_cell.length_a   1.000
_cell.length_b   1.000
_cell.length_c   1.000
_cell.angle_alpha   90.00
_cell.angle_beta   90.00
_cell.angle_gamma   90.00
#
_symmetry.space_group_name_H-M   'P 1'
#
loop_
_entity.id
_entity.type
_entity.pdbx_description
1 polymer ?
#
loop_
_entity_poly.entity_id
_entity_poly.type
_entity_poly.pdbx_seq_one_letter_code
_entity_poly.pdbx_strand_id
1 'polypeptide(L)'
;ALAQELLSQQKDGRIKLYVTYQALNFRKAHRELFLEGDYIPLRVWGERKEHICAFARRRGEAWVLVVAPRLLTQLVEVGQPPLGPGVWGDTTLLMPKEAPQHWRSVLTGETLQASPYSQQLALPVSSMLNHFPVALFTGN
;
A
#
# COMPACT_ATOMS: atom_id res chain seq x y z
N ALA A 1 0.90 1.51 -17.53
CA ALA A 1 0.13 0.88 -18.62
C ALA A 1 -0.98 -0.02 -18.06
N LEU A 2 -0.69 -1.23 -17.55
CA LEU A 2 -1.73 -2.17 -17.10
C LEU A 2 -2.57 -1.68 -15.91
N ALA A 3 -1.94 -1.14 -14.85
CA ALA A 3 -2.65 -0.65 -13.66
C ALA A 3 -3.72 0.42 -13.99
N GLN A 4 -3.39 1.32 -14.92
CA GLN A 4 -4.29 2.39 -15.37
C GLN A 4 -5.42 1.85 -16.25
N GLU A 5 -5.15 0.85 -17.09
CA GLU A 5 -6.19 0.16 -17.86
C GLU A 5 -7.20 -0.50 -16.93
N LEU A 6 -6.72 -1.30 -15.96
CA LEU A 6 -7.58 -1.98 -14.99
C LEU A 6 -8.44 -1.01 -14.18
N LEU A 7 -7.90 0.15 -13.85
CA LEU A 7 -8.64 1.20 -13.14
C LEU A 7 -9.71 1.84 -14.01
N SER A 8 -9.38 2.20 -15.26
CA SER A 8 -10.35 2.82 -16.18
C SER A 8 -11.50 1.87 -16.55
N GLN A 9 -11.24 0.56 -16.56
CA GLN A 9 -12.23 -0.49 -16.84
C GLN A 9 -12.70 -1.25 -15.59
N GLN A 10 -12.56 -0.66 -14.40
CA GLN A 10 -12.81 -1.36 -13.11
C GLN A 10 -14.17 -2.08 -13.00
N LYS A 11 -15.19 -1.64 -13.76
CA LYS A 11 -16.55 -2.22 -13.76
C LYS A 11 -16.61 -3.63 -14.35
N ASP A 12 -15.62 -4.04 -15.15
CA ASP A 12 -15.55 -5.39 -15.72
C ASP A 12 -14.99 -6.45 -14.76
N GLY A 13 -14.55 -6.03 -13.57
CA GLY A 13 -14.06 -6.92 -12.51
C GLY A 13 -12.61 -7.40 -12.68
N ARG A 14 -11.92 -7.13 -13.80
CA ARG A 14 -10.53 -7.54 -14.03
C ARG A 14 -9.58 -6.95 -12.99
N ILE A 15 -9.85 -5.74 -12.49
CA ILE A 15 -9.07 -5.14 -11.41
C ILE A 15 -9.06 -5.98 -10.13
N LYS A 16 -10.21 -6.55 -9.75
CA LYS A 16 -10.33 -7.42 -8.57
C LYS A 16 -9.63 -8.75 -8.82
N LEU A 17 -9.81 -9.35 -10.01
CA LEU A 17 -9.12 -10.57 -10.40
C LEU A 17 -7.60 -10.38 -10.36
N TYR A 18 -7.10 -9.25 -10.87
CA TYR A 18 -5.69 -8.89 -10.86
C TYR A 18 -5.11 -8.82 -9.44
N VAL A 19 -5.76 -8.05 -8.54
CA VAL A 19 -5.33 -7.96 -7.14
C VAL A 19 -5.32 -9.34 -6.48
N THR A 20 -6.39 -10.11 -6.69
CA THR A 20 -6.52 -11.47 -6.12
C THR A 20 -5.39 -12.37 -6.60
N TYR A 21 -5.14 -12.38 -7.92
CA TYR A 21 -4.09 -13.18 -8.53
C TYR A 21 -2.70 -12.79 -8.04
N GLN A 22 -2.36 -11.49 -8.08
CA GLN A 22 -1.04 -11.01 -7.64
C GLN A 22 -0.80 -11.29 -6.15
N ALA A 23 -1.77 -10.97 -5.30
CA ALA A 23 -1.63 -11.15 -3.85
C ALA A 23 -1.53 -12.63 -3.45
N LEU A 24 -2.33 -13.52 -4.06
CA LEU A 24 -2.27 -14.95 -3.76
C LEU A 24 -0.98 -15.59 -4.24
N ASN A 25 -0.50 -15.26 -5.45
CA ASN A 25 0.78 -15.77 -5.94
C ASN A 25 1.95 -15.26 -5.11
N PHE A 26 1.95 -13.97 -4.76
CA PHE A 26 2.95 -13.39 -3.87
C PHE A 26 2.93 -14.08 -2.50
N ARG A 27 1.75 -14.24 -1.89
CA ARG A 27 1.62 -14.95 -0.62
C ARG A 27 2.10 -16.40 -0.69
N LYS A 28 1.88 -17.10 -1.81
CA LYS A 28 2.39 -18.45 -2.04
C LYS A 28 3.92 -18.47 -2.12
N ALA A 29 4.53 -17.52 -2.82
CA ALA A 29 5.98 -17.41 -2.97
C ALA A 29 6.68 -17.01 -1.66
N HIS A 30 6.02 -16.22 -0.81
CA HIS A 30 6.56 -15.73 0.47
C HIS A 30 5.87 -16.38 1.67
N ARG A 31 5.56 -17.68 1.57
CA ARG A 31 4.70 -18.43 2.51
C ARG A 31 5.08 -18.22 3.98
N GLU A 32 6.36 -18.33 4.30
CA GLU A 32 6.83 -18.26 5.69
C GLU A 32 6.56 -16.89 6.33
N LEU A 33 6.70 -15.81 5.55
CA LEU A 33 6.39 -14.45 6.02
C LEU A 33 4.91 -14.25 6.35
N PHE A 34 4.01 -14.91 5.61
CA PHE A 34 2.58 -14.82 5.87
C PHE A 34 2.06 -15.81 6.93
N LEU A 35 2.75 -16.93 7.15
CA LEU A 35 2.36 -17.92 8.15
C LEU A 35 2.95 -17.64 9.53
N GLU A 36 4.22 -17.25 9.57
CA GLU A 36 5.01 -17.14 10.80
C GLU A 36 5.54 -15.73 11.05
N GLY A 37 5.47 -14.84 10.06
CA GLY A 37 5.95 -13.48 10.21
C GLY A 37 5.06 -12.64 11.14
N ASP A 38 5.71 -11.73 11.86
CA ASP A 38 5.07 -10.78 12.77
C ASP A 38 4.02 -9.95 12.02
N TYR A 39 2.90 -9.68 12.68
CA TYR A 39 1.91 -8.72 12.20
C TYR A 39 2.12 -7.39 12.92
N ILE A 40 2.48 -6.35 12.17
CA ILE A 40 2.84 -5.05 12.73
C ILE A 40 1.81 -4.03 12.25
N PRO A 41 0.86 -3.60 13.11
CA PRO A 41 -0.05 -2.51 12.74
C PRO A 41 0.75 -1.22 12.55
N LEU A 42 0.46 -0.47 11.49
CA LEU A 42 1.20 0.76 11.18
C LEU A 42 0.43 2.00 11.63
N ARG A 43 1.17 2.96 12.19
CA ARG A 43 0.61 4.25 12.57
C ARG A 43 0.51 5.13 11.33
N VAL A 44 -0.68 5.70 11.13
CA VAL A 44 -0.95 6.69 10.09
C VAL A 44 -0.98 8.08 10.71
N TRP A 45 -0.32 9.04 10.07
CA TRP A 45 -0.34 10.45 10.42
C TRP A 45 -0.94 11.28 9.28
N GLY A 46 -1.36 12.51 9.57
CA GLY A 46 -1.95 13.45 8.60
C GLY A 46 -3.47 13.53 8.67
N GLU A 47 -4.05 14.42 7.85
CA GLU A 47 -5.47 14.79 7.90
C GLU A 47 -6.40 13.59 7.66
N ARG A 48 -6.04 12.68 6.75
CA ARG A 48 -6.89 11.54 6.34
C ARG A 48 -6.49 10.21 6.97
N LYS A 49 -5.80 10.24 8.11
CA LYS A 49 -5.31 9.04 8.83
C LYS A 49 -6.39 7.98 9.08
N GLU A 50 -7.63 8.39 9.40
CA GLU A 50 -8.73 7.47 9.72
C GLU A 50 -9.24 6.68 8.50
N HIS A 51 -8.91 7.16 7.30
CA HIS A 51 -9.30 6.57 6.03
C HIS A 51 -8.29 5.55 5.48
N ILE A 52 -7.26 5.20 6.27
CA ILE A 52 -6.27 4.20 5.88
C ILE A 52 -6.24 3.07 6.91
N CYS A 53 -6.30 1.84 6.40
CA CYS A 53 -5.91 0.65 7.13
C CYS A 53 -4.56 0.19 6.57
N ALA A 54 -3.55 0.10 7.42
CA ALA A 54 -2.22 -0.32 7.01
C ALA A 54 -1.56 -1.20 8.06
N PHE A 55 -0.82 -2.20 7.57
CA PHE A 55 -0.01 -3.09 8.40
C PHE A 55 1.19 -3.57 7.61
N ALA A 56 2.23 -3.99 8.33
CA ALA A 56 3.36 -4.71 7.79
C ALA A 56 3.36 -6.16 8.28
N ARG A 57 3.99 -7.03 7.49
CA ARG A 57 4.46 -8.33 7.93
C ARG A 57 5.96 -8.43 7.81
N ARG A 58 6.61 -9.07 8.77
CA ARG A 58 8.07 -9.20 8.82
C ARG A 58 8.48 -10.60 9.24
N ARG A 59 9.49 -11.17 8.56
CA ARG A 59 10.23 -12.35 9.05
C ARG A 59 11.68 -12.22 8.65
N GLY A 60 12.57 -12.03 9.64
CA GLY A 60 13.97 -11.67 9.39
C GLY A 60 14.08 -10.32 8.68
N GLU A 61 14.75 -10.31 7.53
CA GLU A 61 14.91 -9.16 6.62
C GLU A 61 13.79 -9.03 5.60
N ALA A 62 12.91 -10.04 5.46
CA ALA A 62 11.80 -9.96 4.52
C ALA A 62 10.65 -9.14 5.10
N TRP A 63 10.15 -8.18 4.32
CA TRP A 63 9.04 -7.31 4.68
C TRP A 63 7.95 -7.29 3.61
N VAL A 64 6.73 -7.16 4.10
CA VAL A 64 5.55 -6.83 3.30
C VAL A 64 4.84 -5.66 3.93
N LEU A 65 4.42 -4.70 3.12
CA LEU A 65 3.63 -3.55 3.52
C LEU A 65 2.29 -3.58 2.77
N VAL A 66 1.18 -3.49 3.50
CA VAL A 66 -0.18 -3.49 2.96
C VAL A 66 -0.85 -2.17 3.33
N VAL A 67 -1.50 -1.54 2.35
CA VAL A 67 -2.23 -0.27 2.53
C VAL A 67 -3.56 -0.36 1.79
N ALA A 68 -4.66 -0.15 2.52
CA ALA A 68 -6.01 -0.17 1.97
C ALA A 68 -6.81 1.04 2.46
N PRO A 69 -7.39 1.83 1.53
CA PRO A 69 -8.36 2.87 1.88
C PRO A 69 -9.62 2.32 2.54
N ARG A 70 -10.23 3.11 3.41
CA ARG A 70 -11.52 2.86 4.05
C ARG A 70 -12.32 4.16 4.18
N LEU A 71 -13.65 4.03 4.31
CA LEU A 71 -14.56 5.17 4.51
C LEU A 71 -14.46 6.23 3.40
N LEU A 72 -14.39 5.80 2.14
CA LEU A 72 -14.11 6.65 0.97
C LEU A 72 -15.24 7.60 0.58
N THR A 73 -16.47 7.35 1.02
CA THR A 73 -17.65 8.16 0.65
C THR A 73 -17.57 9.62 1.12
N GLN A 74 -16.68 9.93 2.06
CA GLN A 74 -16.41 11.29 2.54
C GLN A 74 -15.14 11.91 1.93
N LEU A 75 -14.41 11.17 1.07
CA LEU A 75 -13.15 11.59 0.48
C LEU A 75 -13.23 11.85 -1.02
N VAL A 76 -14.01 11.06 -1.73
CA VAL A 76 -14.07 11.10 -3.20
C VAL A 76 -15.50 11.00 -3.69
N GLU A 77 -15.74 11.56 -4.88
CA GLU A 77 -17.03 11.44 -5.56
C GLU A 77 -17.24 10.04 -6.14
N VAL A 78 -18.50 9.72 -6.45
CA VAL A 78 -18.86 8.45 -7.09
C VAL A 78 -18.14 8.32 -8.42
N GLY A 79 -17.35 7.26 -8.59
CA GLY A 79 -16.59 7.00 -9.80
C GLY A 79 -15.19 7.62 -9.83
N GLN A 80 -14.86 8.50 -8.87
CA GLN A 80 -13.51 9.02 -8.71
C GLN A 80 -12.63 8.03 -7.94
N PRO A 81 -11.49 7.60 -8.49
CA PRO A 81 -10.58 6.71 -7.78
C PRO A 81 -9.81 7.50 -6.70
N PRO A 82 -9.60 6.94 -5.49
CA PRO A 82 -8.95 7.63 -4.40
C PRO A 82 -7.43 7.60 -4.55
N LEU A 83 -6.91 8.37 -5.51
CA LEU A 83 -5.50 8.34 -5.89
C LEU A 83 -4.77 9.66 -5.68
N GLY A 84 -3.48 9.53 -5.41
CA GLY A 84 -2.52 10.62 -5.49
C GLY A 84 -2.70 11.73 -4.44
N PRO A 85 -1.94 12.82 -4.58
CA PRO A 85 -1.87 13.87 -3.56
C PRO A 85 -3.16 14.68 -3.41
N GLY A 86 -3.98 14.80 -4.46
CA GLY A 86 -5.25 15.53 -4.37
C GLY A 86 -6.28 14.89 -3.43
N VAL A 87 -6.20 13.58 -3.20
CA VAL A 87 -7.07 12.85 -2.27
C VAL A 87 -6.40 12.66 -0.91
N TRP A 88 -5.11 12.32 -0.91
CA TRP A 88 -4.42 11.88 0.31
C TRP A 88 -3.65 12.97 1.05
N GLY A 89 -3.40 14.13 0.43
CA GLY A 89 -2.75 15.28 1.07
C GLY A 89 -1.44 14.91 1.78
N ASP A 90 -1.35 15.27 3.07
CA ASP A 90 -0.20 15.01 3.96
C ASP A 90 -0.23 13.63 4.63
N THR A 91 -1.19 12.77 4.28
CA THR A 91 -1.38 11.47 4.93
C THR A 91 -0.17 10.58 4.70
N THR A 92 0.42 10.10 5.80
CA THR A 92 1.74 9.47 5.80
C THR A 92 1.76 8.25 6.71
N LEU A 93 2.34 7.15 6.23
CA LEU A 93 2.63 5.99 7.06
C LEU A 93 3.97 6.16 7.75
N LEU A 94 3.96 5.89 9.05
CA LEU A 94 5.15 5.86 9.87
C LEU A 94 5.68 4.43 9.93
N MET A 95 6.92 4.24 9.51
CA MET A 95 7.55 2.93 9.40
C MET A 95 8.22 2.52 10.71
N PRO A 96 8.20 1.22 11.07
CA PRO A 96 9.02 0.70 12.16
C PRO A 96 10.51 1.02 11.96
N LYS A 97 11.28 1.08 13.05
CA LYS A 97 12.70 1.46 13.01
C LYS A 97 13.54 0.50 12.16
N GLU A 98 13.15 -0.76 12.12
CA GLU A 98 13.84 -1.83 11.41
C GLU A 98 13.37 -2.00 9.96
N ALA A 99 12.42 -1.16 9.51
CA ALA A 99 11.85 -1.26 8.19
C ALA A 99 12.89 -0.85 7.11
N PRO A 100 12.93 -1.54 5.96
CA PRO A 100 13.84 -1.18 4.88
C PRO A 100 13.48 0.17 4.28
N GLN A 101 14.46 0.80 3.66
CA GLN A 101 14.27 2.08 3.01
C GLN A 101 13.59 1.94 1.64
N HIS A 102 13.84 0.84 0.92
CA HIS A 102 13.34 0.65 -0.43
C HIS A 102 12.17 -0.34 -0.46
N TRP A 103 11.13 0.02 -1.19
CA TRP A 103 9.89 -0.74 -1.29
C TRP A 103 9.53 -0.91 -2.75
N ARG A 104 9.18 -2.14 -3.16
CA ARG A 104 8.70 -2.43 -4.51
C ARG A 104 7.24 -2.87 -4.47
N SER A 105 6.39 -2.21 -5.24
CA SER A 105 4.98 -2.57 -5.41
C SER A 105 4.88 -3.90 -6.15
N VAL A 106 4.15 -4.84 -5.56
CA VAL A 106 3.80 -6.13 -6.18
C VAL A 106 2.70 -5.93 -7.24
N LEU A 107 1.90 -4.87 -7.12
CA LEU A 107 0.77 -4.59 -8.01
C LEU A 107 1.14 -3.72 -9.21
N THR A 108 2.15 -2.86 -9.09
CA THR A 108 2.51 -1.92 -10.16
C THR A 108 3.97 -2.05 -10.61
N GLY A 109 4.82 -2.72 -9.82
CA GLY A 109 6.25 -2.81 -10.08
C GLY A 109 7.03 -1.55 -9.72
N GLU A 110 6.35 -0.49 -9.26
CA GLU A 110 6.98 0.78 -8.89
C GLU A 110 7.78 0.67 -7.61
N THR A 111 8.83 1.46 -7.51
CA THR A 111 9.68 1.52 -6.33
C THR A 111 9.50 2.83 -5.59
N LEU A 112 9.36 2.76 -4.27
CA LEU A 112 9.33 3.91 -3.38
C LEU A 112 10.50 3.84 -2.41
N GLN A 113 11.01 5.02 -2.04
CA GLN A 113 12.02 5.16 -1.02
C GLN A 113 11.42 5.86 0.19
N ALA A 114 11.42 5.19 1.33
CA ALA A 114 11.03 5.77 2.60
C ALA A 114 12.03 6.86 2.99
N SER A 115 11.51 7.98 3.45
CA SER A 115 12.31 9.16 3.80
C SER A 115 12.27 9.38 5.31
N PRO A 116 13.33 9.96 5.91
CA PRO A 116 13.31 10.32 7.33
C PRO A 116 12.15 11.28 7.66
N TYR A 117 11.41 10.97 8.72
CA TYR A 117 10.37 11.82 9.30
C TYR A 117 10.44 11.75 10.82
N SER A 118 10.86 12.85 11.45
CA SER A 118 11.18 12.87 12.88
C SER A 118 12.22 11.79 13.22
N GLN A 119 11.89 10.80 14.06
CA GLN A 119 12.82 9.77 14.55
C GLN A 119 12.71 8.42 13.82
N GLN A 120 11.97 8.33 12.71
CA GLN A 120 11.78 7.07 11.97
C GLN A 120 11.57 7.34 10.48
N LEU A 121 11.50 6.27 9.68
CA LEU A 121 11.19 6.38 8.26
C LEU A 121 9.69 6.59 8.04
N ALA A 122 9.34 7.21 6.92
CA ALA A 122 7.96 7.42 6.53
C ALA A 122 7.74 7.32 5.02
N LEU A 123 6.52 6.97 4.64
CA LEU A 123 6.05 6.87 3.27
C LEU A 123 4.72 7.62 3.09
N PRO A 124 4.65 8.62 2.20
CA PRO A 124 3.39 9.28 1.87
C PRO A 124 2.39 8.31 1.26
N VAL A 125 1.15 8.32 1.77
CA VAL A 125 0.05 7.50 1.24
C VAL A 125 -0.30 7.91 -0.19
N SER A 126 -0.18 9.19 -0.51
CA SER A 126 -0.33 9.73 -1.86
C SER A 126 0.61 9.05 -2.87
N SER A 127 1.86 8.77 -2.47
CA SER A 127 2.84 8.05 -3.30
C SER A 127 2.50 6.56 -3.42
N MET A 128 2.07 5.93 -2.33
CA MET A 128 1.70 4.51 -2.32
C MET A 128 0.44 4.21 -3.15
N LEU A 129 -0.49 5.15 -3.19
CA LEU A 129 -1.77 5.06 -3.90
C LEU A 129 -1.81 6.02 -5.09
N ASN A 130 -0.69 6.21 -5.79
CA ASN A 130 -0.63 7.14 -6.91
C ASN A 130 -1.28 6.57 -8.18
N HIS A 131 -1.13 5.26 -8.41
CA HIS A 131 -1.58 4.60 -9.64
C HIS A 131 -2.56 3.45 -9.43
N PHE A 132 -2.77 3.05 -8.18
CA PHE A 132 -3.65 1.93 -7.84
C PHE A 132 -4.33 2.17 -6.49
N PRO A 133 -5.62 1.82 -6.33
CA PRO A 133 -6.42 2.23 -5.17
C PRO A 133 -6.11 1.42 -3.89
N VAL A 134 -5.24 0.42 -3.98
CA VAL A 134 -4.71 -0.34 -2.84
C VAL A 134 -3.23 -0.61 -3.10
N ALA A 135 -2.49 -0.91 -2.05
CA ALA A 135 -1.06 -1.14 -2.16
C ALA A 135 -0.61 -2.41 -1.44
N LEU A 136 0.27 -3.14 -2.12
CA LEU A 136 1.02 -4.29 -1.59
C LEU A 136 2.47 -4.09 -2.03
N PHE A 137 3.35 -3.85 -1.07
CA PHE A 137 4.77 -3.65 -1.30
C PHE A 137 5.57 -4.76 -0.62
N THR A 138 6.72 -5.09 -1.22
CA THR A 138 7.76 -5.93 -0.62
C THR A 138 9.00 -5.09 -0.37
N GLY A 139 9.69 -5.37 0.72
CA GLY A 139 10.96 -4.73 1.09
C GLY A 139 11.92 -5.78 1.64
N ASN A 140 13.20 -5.62 1.30
CA ASN A 140 14.30 -6.46 1.76
C ASN A 140 15.44 -5.54 2.21
#